data_AF-A0A376ZJ29-F1
#
_entry.id   AF-A0A376ZJ29-F1
#
_cell.length_a   1.000
_cell.length_b   1.000
_cell.length_c   1.000
_cell.angle_alpha   90.00
_cell.angle_beta   90.00
_cell.angle_gamma   90.00
#
_symmetry.space_group_name_H-M   'P 1'
#
loop_
_entity.id
_entity.type
_entity.pdbx_description
1 polymer ?
#
loop_
_entity_poly.entity_id
_entity_poly.type
_entity_poly.pdbx_seq_one_letter_code
_entity_poly.pdbx_strand_id
1 'polypeptide(L)' 'MDYIQALEDALGIEAKKNMLPLQPGDVLETSADTKALYEVIGFTPETTVKDGVKNFVNWYRDSTKFDC' A
#
# COMPACT_ATOMS: atom_id res chain seq x y z
N MET A 1 7.12 4.82 7.36
CA MET A 1 7.13 3.47 7.98
C MET A 1 5.74 2.84 8.00
N ASP A 2 4.68 3.64 7.88
CA ASP A 2 3.28 3.23 8.00
C ASP A 2 2.86 2.12 7.04
N TYR A 3 3.40 2.10 5.81
CA TYR A 3 3.15 1.02 4.85
C TYR A 3 3.73 -0.33 5.29
N ILE A 4 4.93 -0.34 5.85
CA ILE A 4 5.54 -1.57 6.37
C ILE A 4 4.77 -2.05 7.60
N GLN A 5 4.39 -1.14 8.50
CA GLN A 5 3.56 -1.48 9.65
C GLN A 5 2.20 -2.03 9.24
N ALA A 6 1.56 -1.46 8.21
CA ALA A 6 0.29 -1.98 7.69
C ALA A 6 0.43 -3.42 7.15
N LEU A 7 1.58 -3.76 6.56
CA LEU A 7 1.88 -5.14 6.15
C LEU A 7 2.15 -6.05 7.35
N GLU A 8 2.91 -5.59 8.34
CA GLU A 8 3.17 -6.34 9.59
C GLU A 8 1.87 -6.66 10.33
N ASP A 9 0.97 -5.69 10.45
CA ASP A 9 -0.37 -5.85 11.03
C ASP A 9 -1.24 -6.84 10.23
N ALA A 10 -1.23 -6.75 8.89
CA ALA A 10 -2.03 -7.61 8.03
C ALA A 10 -1.51 -9.06 7.99
N LEU A 11 -0.20 -9.26 8.12
CA LEU A 11 0.45 -10.57 8.09
C LEU A 11 0.59 -11.20 9.49
N GLY A 12 0.55 -10.39 10.55
CA GLY A 12 0.79 -10.81 11.93
C GLY A 12 2.26 -11.15 12.21
N ILE A 13 3.21 -10.60 11.44
CA ILE A 13 4.64 -10.92 11.51
C ILE A 13 5.44 -9.62 11.43
N GLU A 14 6.45 -9.48 12.28
CA GLU A 14 7.38 -8.35 12.23
C GLU A 14 8.42 -8.53 11.10
N ALA A 15 8.58 -7.49 10.28
CA ALA A 15 9.46 -7.53 9.12
C ALA A 15 10.93 -7.32 9.55
N LYS A 16 11.82 -8.18 9.05
CA LYS A 16 13.27 -7.98 9.14
C LYS A 16 13.71 -6.93 8.12
N LYS A 17 13.73 -5.67 8.54
CA LYS A 17 14.03 -4.51 7.70
C LYS A 17 15.54 -4.44 7.41
N ASN A 18 15.91 -4.47 6.12
CA ASN A 18 17.28 -4.21 5.67
C ASN A 18 17.28 -2.93 4.85
N MET A 19 17.71 -1.82 5.46
CA MET A 19 17.68 -0.50 4.82
C MET A 19 18.81 -0.37 3.81
N LEU A 20 18.46 -0.32 2.53
CA LEU A 20 19.39 -0.15 1.42
C LEU A 20 19.44 1.33 0.98
N PRO A 21 20.51 1.77 0.30
CA PRO A 21 20.55 3.11 -0.27
C PRO A 21 19.43 3.33 -1.30
N LEU A 22 19.00 4.58 -1.43
CA LEU A 22 17.99 5.00 -2.40
C LEU A 22 18.43 4.62 -3.82
N GLN A 23 17.52 4.06 -4.61
CA GLN A 23 17.84 3.69 -5.97
C GLN A 23 17.98 4.94 -6.86
N PRO A 24 18.88 4.92 -7.86
CA PRO A 24 19.01 6.02 -8.79
C PRO A 24 17.72 6.14 -9.62
N GLY A 25 17.01 7.26 -9.46
CA GLY A 25 15.74 7.52 -10.14
C GLY A 25 14.53 7.59 -9.22
N ASP A 26 14.66 7.15 -7.96
CA ASP A 26 13.63 7.37 -6.96
C ASP A 26 13.61 8.84 -6.51
N VAL A 27 12.41 9.35 -6.32
CA VAL A 27 12.14 10.65 -5.70
C VAL A 27 11.69 10.41 -4.26
N LEU A 28 12.13 11.28 -3.33
CA LEU A 28 11.91 11.07 -1.89
C LEU A 28 10.43 11.06 -1.50
N GLU A 29 9.62 11.89 -2.14
CA GLU A 29 8.19 11.99 -1.88
C GLU A 29 7.48 12.51 -3.13
N THR A 30 6.33 11.92 -3.44
CA THR A 30 5.41 12.45 -4.46
C THR A 30 3.98 12.37 -3.94
N SER A 31 3.21 13.40 -4.24
CA SER A 31 1.78 13.44 -3.99
C SER A 31 1.09 14.20 -5.11
N ALA A 32 -0.16 13.83 -5.40
CA ALA A 32 -0.96 14.47 -6.43
C ALA A 32 -1.98 15.40 -5.80
N ASP A 33 -2.06 16.65 -6.27
CA ASP A 33 -3.22 17.50 -6.00
C ASP A 33 -4.41 16.97 -6.81
N THR A 34 -5.43 16.51 -6.09
CA THR A 34 -6.60 15.81 -6.63
C THR A 34 -7.90 16.61 -6.46
N LYS A 35 -7.81 17.84 -5.93
CA LYS A 35 -8.99 18.65 -5.61
C LYS A 35 -9.88 18.90 -6.83
N ALA A 36 -9.29 19.31 -7.95
CA ALA A 36 -10.01 19.59 -9.18
C ALA A 36 -10.73 18.35 -9.73
N LEU A 37 -10.12 17.16 -9.60
CA LEU A 37 -10.75 15.91 -10.02
C LEU A 37 -11.99 15.63 -9.16
N TYR A 38 -11.86 15.72 -7.84
CA TYR A 38 -12.97 15.45 -6.91
C TYR A 38 -14.18 16.36 -7.17
N GLU A 39 -13.94 17.64 -7.46
CA GLU A 39 -15.00 18.60 -7.80
C GLU A 39 -15.74 18.23 -9.10
N VAL A 40 -15.03 17.67 -10.09
CA VAL A 40 -15.61 17.28 -11.39
C VAL A 40 -16.43 15.99 -11.30
N ILE A 41 -15.93 14.98 -10.60
CA ILE A 41 -16.56 13.65 -10.58
C ILE A 41 -17.44 13.39 -9.35
N GLY A 42 -17.39 14.27 -8.35
CA GLY A 42 -18.17 14.14 -7.11
C GLY A 42 -17.80 12.91 -6.28
N PHE A 43 -16.58 12.39 -6.46
CA PHE A 43 -16.10 11.17 -5.80
C PHE A 43 -14.74 11.43 -5.17
N THR A 44 -14.58 10.94 -3.94
CA THR A 44 -13.32 10.95 -3.20
C THR A 44 -13.03 9.54 -2.70
N PRO A 45 -11.86 8.96 -2.96
CA PRO A 45 -11.50 7.66 -2.41
C PRO A 45 -11.42 7.71 -0.88
N GLU A 46 -12.12 6.80 -0.20
CA GLU A 46 -12.15 6.72 1.27
C GLU A 46 -11.30 5.56 1.84
N THR A 47 -10.76 4.70 0.96
CA THR A 47 -9.97 3.54 1.38
C THR A 47 -8.70 4.00 2.10
N THR A 48 -8.56 3.64 3.37
CA THR A 48 -7.35 3.91 4.13
C THR A 48 -6.20 3.03 3.65
N VAL A 49 -4.96 3.45 3.88
CA VAL A 49 -3.77 2.62 3.58
C VAL A 49 -3.86 1.26 4.26
N LYS A 50 -4.33 1.21 5.52
CA LYS A 50 -4.47 -0.04 6.28
C LYS A 50 -5.46 -1.00 5.63
N ASP A 51 -6.62 -0.50 5.22
CA ASP A 51 -7.64 -1.32 4.56
C ASP A 51 -7.17 -1.79 3.18
N GLY A 52 -6.56 -0.88 2.41
CA GLY A 52 -6.00 -1.20 1.09
C GLY A 52 -4.92 -2.29 1.17
N VAL A 53 -3.97 -2.16 2.10
CA VAL A 53 -2.91 -3.16 2.31
C VAL A 53 -3.48 -4.49 2.78
N LYS A 54 -4.45 -4.50 3.70
CA LYS A 54 -5.12 -5.73 4.13
C LYS A 54 -5.81 -6.46 2.98
N ASN A 55 -6.55 -5.72 2.14
CA ASN A 55 -7.22 -6.27 0.97
C ASN A 55 -6.22 -6.83 -0.05
N PHE A 56 -5.10 -6.12 -0.26
CA PHE A 56 -4.01 -6.59 -1.11
C PHE A 56 -3.39 -7.90 -0.60
N VAL A 57 -3.09 -7.99 0.70
CA VAL A 57 -2.54 -9.21 1.32
C VAL A 57 -3.50 -10.39 1.16
N ASN A 58 -4.80 -10.19 1.39
CA ASN A 58 -5.81 -11.24 1.20
C ASN A 58 -5.82 -11.74 -0.25
N TRP A 59 -5.92 -10.81 -1.21
CA TRP A 59 -5.89 -11.13 -2.63
C TRP A 59 -4.63 -11.89 -3.03
N TYR A 60 -3.46 -11.43 -2.57
CA TYR A 60 -2.18 -12.08 -2.90
C TYR A 60 -2.11 -13.51 -2.37
N ARG A 61 -2.55 -13.74 -1.12
CA ARG A 61 -2.56 -15.08 -0.51
C ARG A 61 -3.58 -16.02 -1.16
N ASP A 62 -4.71 -15.50 -1.65
CA ASP A 62 -5.69 -16.32 -2.35
C ASP A 62 -5.24 -16.64 -3.78
N SER A 63 -4.63 -15.69 -4.48
CA SER A 63 -4.10 -15.91 -5.84
C SER A 63 -2.89 -16.87 -5.90
N THR A 64 -2.20 -17.07 -4.77
CA THR A 64 -1.06 -17.99 -4.67
C THR A 64 -1.44 -19.37 -4.14
N LYS A 65 -2.70 -19.59 -3.74
CA LYS A 65 -3.26 -20.93 -3.55
C LYS A 65 -3.53 -21.54 -4.92
N PHE A 66 -2.48 -22.08 -5.53
CA PHE A 66 -2.68 -23.17 -6.49
C PHE A 66 -3.13 -24.38 -5.67
N ASP A 67 -4.44 -24.59 -5.59
CA ASP A 67 -4.97 -25.90 -5.20
C ASP A 67 -4.41 -26.92 -6.20
N CYS A 68 -3.46 -27.74 -5.76
CA CYS A 68 -3.04 -28.95 -6.43
C CYS A 68 -4.07 -30.06 -6.21
#